data_AF-A0A6J3M4P4-F1
#
_entry.id   AF-A0A6J3M4P4-F1
#
_cell.length_a   1.000
_cell.length_b   1.000
_cell.length_c   1.000
_cell.angle_alpha   90.00
_cell.angle_beta   90.00
_cell.angle_gamma   90.00
#
_symmetry.space_group_name_H-M   'P 1'
#
loop_
_entity.id
_entity.type
_entity.pdbx_description
1 polymer ?
#
loop_
_entity_poly.entity_id
_entity_poly.type
_entity_poly.pdbx_seq_one_letter_code
_entity_poly.pdbx_strand_id
1 'polypeptide(L)'
;MSDGDTRVTRGYSRSVRPESTPIINRPTHSLRYSPFSVTTSRAIKASIQQLKTHVLGAKSRVEKILKGGGSPGARAAPARVGKHDADIGVRLDYGDMITRNGIEYQRYKLQANKQAANATIKAIAAKNSHQVLAEVDVPINPAPEKADETLENMFDHLEKNITYTI
;
A
#
# COMPACT_ATOMS: atom_id res chain seq x y z
N MET A 1 -45.49 60.30 -18.96
CA MET A 1 -45.49 59.82 -20.36
C MET A 1 -44.92 58.41 -20.35
N SER A 2 -45.51 57.52 -21.15
CA SER A 2 -45.40 56.07 -20.95
C SER A 2 -44.55 55.42 -22.04
N ASP A 3 -43.61 54.58 -21.64
CA ASP A 3 -42.79 53.74 -22.54
C ASP A 3 -43.03 52.25 -22.22
N GLY A 4 -42.84 51.39 -23.23
CA GLY A 4 -42.54 49.97 -22.98
C GLY A 4 -43.66 48.95 -23.24
N ASP A 5 -44.15 48.92 -24.48
CA ASP A 5 -44.91 47.83 -25.10
C ASP A 5 -44.59 46.41 -24.55
N THR A 6 -45.62 45.63 -24.20
CA THR A 6 -45.49 44.22 -23.77
C THR A 6 -46.40 43.31 -24.60
N ARG A 7 -45.79 42.49 -25.45
CA ARG A 7 -46.34 41.27 -26.06
C ARG A 7 -45.35 40.14 -25.69
N VAL A 8 -45.72 38.88 -25.47
CA VAL A 8 -46.45 37.95 -26.36
C VAL A 8 -47.17 36.85 -25.53
N THR A 9 -48.13 36.18 -26.18
CA THR A 9 -49.12 35.21 -25.66
C THR A 9 -48.69 33.73 -25.60
N ARG A 10 -49.34 32.94 -24.69
CA ARG A 10 -49.70 31.48 -24.76
C ARG A 10 -48.56 30.44 -24.91
N GLY A 11 -48.61 29.22 -24.33
CA GLY A 11 -49.58 28.60 -23.40
C GLY A 11 -49.35 27.07 -23.18
N TYR A 12 -50.18 26.47 -22.31
CA TYR A 12 -50.54 25.03 -22.17
C TYR A 12 -49.48 23.89 -22.03
N SER A 13 -49.28 23.47 -20.76
CA SER A 13 -49.54 22.14 -20.16
C SER A 13 -49.25 20.77 -20.85
N ARG A 14 -48.48 19.95 -20.09
CA ARG A 14 -48.55 18.48 -19.84
C ARG A 14 -48.11 17.42 -20.89
N SER A 15 -47.01 16.75 -20.52
CA SER A 15 -46.88 15.29 -20.29
C SER A 15 -47.03 14.26 -21.42
N VAL A 16 -45.89 13.71 -21.89
CA VAL A 16 -45.72 12.25 -22.07
C VAL A 16 -44.24 11.82 -21.92
N ARG A 17 -44.01 10.79 -21.10
CA ARG A 17 -43.00 9.71 -21.30
C ARG A 17 -43.81 8.50 -21.82
N PRO A 18 -43.26 7.49 -22.54
CA PRO A 18 -41.90 6.93 -22.45
C PRO A 18 -41.18 7.03 -23.83
N GLU A 19 -40.14 6.30 -24.23
CA GLU A 19 -39.44 5.09 -23.74
C GLU A 19 -37.92 5.23 -23.67
N SER A 20 -37.25 4.14 -23.25
CA SER A 20 -35.81 3.96 -23.17
C SER A 20 -35.30 2.99 -24.24
N THR A 21 -34.26 3.38 -25.00
CA THR A 21 -33.38 2.43 -25.70
C THR A 21 -31.92 2.63 -25.25
N PRO A 22 -31.13 1.56 -25.11
CA PRO A 22 -29.83 1.64 -24.45
C PRO A 22 -28.74 2.10 -25.41
N ILE A 23 -28.17 3.29 -25.17
CA ILE A 23 -26.86 3.61 -25.73
C ILE A 23 -25.82 2.75 -25.00
N ILE A 24 -25.25 1.80 -25.75
CA ILE A 24 -24.20 0.89 -25.28
C ILE A 24 -22.96 1.73 -24.96
N ASN A 25 -22.82 2.15 -23.71
CA ASN A 25 -21.60 2.78 -23.20
C ASN A 25 -20.46 1.75 -23.23
N ARG A 26 -19.69 1.78 -24.32
CA ARG A 26 -18.43 1.06 -24.44
C ARG A 26 -17.53 1.47 -23.26
N PRO A 27 -17.08 0.53 -22.41
CA PRO A 27 -16.11 0.87 -21.38
C PRO A 27 -14.75 1.12 -22.05
N THR A 28 -14.45 2.38 -22.35
CA THR A 28 -13.10 2.82 -22.72
C THR A 28 -12.20 2.74 -21.50
N HIS A 29 -11.76 1.53 -21.19
CA HIS A 29 -10.80 1.21 -20.13
C HIS A 29 -9.39 1.70 -20.51
N SER A 30 -9.22 3.00 -20.79
CA SER A 30 -7.90 3.62 -20.80
C SER A 30 -7.47 3.81 -19.35
N LEU A 31 -6.57 2.95 -18.86
CA LEU A 31 -5.85 3.21 -17.61
C LEU A 31 -5.02 4.48 -17.78
N ARG A 32 -5.62 5.63 -17.46
CA ARG A 32 -4.87 6.87 -17.25
C ARG A 32 -4.14 6.74 -15.93
N TYR A 33 -2.96 6.12 -15.98
CA TYR A 33 -2.00 6.08 -14.87
C TYR A 33 -1.78 7.52 -14.39
N SER A 34 -2.32 7.87 -13.23
CA SER A 34 -2.12 9.22 -12.70
C SER A 34 -0.64 9.38 -12.30
N PRO A 35 -0.03 10.56 -12.49
CA PRO A 35 1.35 10.81 -12.06
C PRO A 35 1.53 10.63 -10.54
N PHE A 36 0.43 10.74 -9.78
CA PHE A 36 0.37 10.48 -8.35
C PHE A 36 0.54 8.99 -8.00
N SER A 37 -0.03 8.08 -8.80
CA SER A 37 0.18 6.62 -8.65
C SER A 37 1.65 6.25 -8.84
N VAL A 38 2.27 6.73 -9.92
CA VAL A 38 3.67 6.42 -10.24
C VAL A 38 4.62 6.94 -9.16
N THR A 39 4.42 8.18 -8.71
CA THR A 39 5.23 8.80 -7.65
C THR A 39 5.10 8.04 -6.33
N THR A 40 3.88 7.61 -5.98
CA THR A 40 3.63 6.87 -4.75
C THR A 40 4.29 5.48 -4.77
N SER A 41 4.10 4.72 -5.86
CA SER A 41 4.73 3.40 -6.03
C SER A 41 6.26 3.47 -6.00
N ARG A 42 6.86 4.52 -6.58
CA ARG A 42 8.31 4.77 -6.50
C ARG A 42 8.77 5.07 -5.07
N ALA A 43 8.03 5.90 -4.34
CA ALA A 43 8.35 6.21 -2.95
C ALA A 43 8.31 4.96 -2.06
N ILE A 44 7.28 4.11 -2.19
CA ILE A 44 7.17 2.87 -1.41
C ILE A 44 8.34 1.94 -1.74
N LYS A 45 8.67 1.73 -3.02
CA LYS A 45 9.81 0.89 -3.42
C LYS A 45 11.15 1.40 -2.88
N ALA A 46 11.42 2.70 -2.96
CA ALA A 46 12.62 3.29 -2.38
C ALA A 46 12.72 3.05 -0.86
N SER A 47 11.60 3.19 -0.14
CA SER A 47 11.49 2.88 1.28
C SER A 47 11.69 1.38 1.59
N ILE A 48 11.20 0.46 0.75
CA ILE A 48 11.47 -0.98 0.92
C ILE A 48 12.94 -1.29 0.70
N GLN A 49 13.60 -0.72 -0.32
CA GLN A 49 15.04 -0.89 -0.54
C GLN A 49 15.87 -0.35 0.63
N GLN A 50 15.49 0.78 1.22
CA GLN A 50 16.13 1.28 2.45
C GLN A 50 15.90 0.35 3.65
N LEU A 51 14.73 -0.27 3.76
CA LEU A 51 14.45 -1.29 4.78
C LEU A 51 15.26 -2.57 4.53
N LYS A 52 15.43 -3.02 3.27
CA LYS A 52 16.30 -4.14 2.87
C LYS A 52 17.74 -3.89 3.32
N THR A 53 18.31 -2.75 2.92
CA THR A 53 19.65 -2.31 3.35
C THR A 53 19.77 -2.22 4.88
N HIS A 54 18.73 -1.72 5.57
CA HIS A 54 18.73 -1.66 7.03
C HIS A 54 18.72 -3.05 7.66
N VAL A 55 17.89 -3.99 7.21
CA VAL A 55 17.83 -5.35 7.80
C VAL A 55 19.11 -6.12 7.52
N LEU A 56 19.57 -6.14 6.26
CA LEU A 56 20.78 -6.87 5.86
C LEU A 56 22.06 -6.29 6.48
N GLY A 57 22.08 -4.99 6.78
CA GLY A 57 23.24 -4.32 7.36
C GLY A 57 23.63 -4.74 8.78
N ALA A 58 22.96 -5.70 9.43
CA ALA A 58 23.52 -6.40 10.60
C ALA A 58 22.92 -7.80 10.80
N LYS A 59 23.77 -8.78 11.07
CA LYS A 59 23.39 -10.18 11.29
C LYS A 59 22.30 -10.38 12.35
N SER A 60 22.33 -9.64 13.45
CA SER A 60 21.31 -9.71 14.50
C SER A 60 19.91 -9.25 14.05
N ARG A 61 19.83 -8.38 13.04
CA ARG A 61 18.55 -7.97 12.42
C ARG A 61 18.03 -9.08 11.49
N VAL A 62 18.92 -9.68 10.69
CA VAL A 62 18.64 -10.86 9.86
C VAL A 62 18.12 -12.02 10.71
N GLU A 63 18.86 -12.41 11.75
CA GLU A 63 18.49 -13.49 12.68
C GLU A 63 17.14 -13.23 13.37
N LYS A 64 16.84 -11.97 13.75
CA LYS A 64 15.54 -11.61 14.35
C LYS A 64 14.35 -11.76 13.39
N ILE A 65 14.55 -11.53 12.08
CA ILE A 65 13.50 -11.74 11.07
C ILE A 65 13.34 -13.25 10.81
N LEU A 66 14.44 -13.97 10.60
CA LEU A 66 14.38 -15.39 10.26
C LEU A 66 13.96 -16.30 11.42
N LYS A 67 14.19 -15.88 12.67
CA LYS A 67 13.69 -16.56 13.88
C LYS A 67 12.19 -16.31 14.15
N GLY A 68 11.57 -15.30 13.53
CA GLY A 68 10.18 -14.96 13.76
C GLY A 68 9.87 -14.64 15.24
N GLY A 69 8.76 -15.19 15.74
CA GLY A 69 8.45 -15.21 17.18
C GLY A 69 8.00 -13.89 17.79
N GLY A 70 7.61 -12.91 16.96
CA GLY A 70 7.00 -11.66 17.43
C GLY A 70 5.47 -11.77 17.51
N SER A 71 4.87 -11.11 18.50
CA SER A 71 3.40 -11.05 18.61
C SER A 71 2.77 -10.36 17.39
N PRO A 72 1.63 -10.82 16.85
CA PRO A 72 0.94 -10.15 15.76
C PRO A 72 0.68 -8.65 16.07
N GLY A 73 1.00 -7.78 15.12
CA GLY A 73 0.94 -6.33 15.27
C GLY A 73 2.15 -5.67 15.96
N ALA A 74 3.09 -6.46 16.53
CA ALA A 74 4.34 -5.93 17.05
C ALA A 74 5.31 -5.53 15.93
N ARG A 75 6.25 -4.62 16.20
CA ARG A 75 7.22 -4.16 15.20
C ARG A 75 8.39 -5.12 15.05
N ALA A 76 8.59 -5.64 13.85
CA ALA A 76 9.75 -6.43 13.49
C ALA A 76 10.96 -5.53 13.20
N ALA A 77 10.80 -4.61 12.24
CA ALA A 77 11.82 -3.66 11.81
C ALA A 77 11.19 -2.38 11.22
N PRO A 78 11.89 -1.23 11.21
CA PRO A 78 13.08 -0.94 12.01
C PRO A 78 12.72 -0.82 13.50
N ALA A 79 13.71 -0.72 14.39
CA ALA A 79 13.46 -0.50 15.81
C ALA A 79 12.89 0.91 16.07
N ARG A 80 11.93 1.03 17.00
CA ARG A 80 11.21 2.29 17.30
C ARG A 80 12.07 3.43 17.87
N VAL A 81 13.35 3.20 18.15
CA VAL A 81 14.18 4.03 19.05
C VAL A 81 15.25 4.84 18.29
N GLY A 82 15.03 5.19 17.02
CA GLY A 82 16.04 5.91 16.25
C GLY A 82 15.54 6.58 14.97
N LYS A 83 16.32 7.54 14.49
CA LYS A 83 16.08 8.34 13.28
C LYS A 83 15.77 7.49 12.03
N HIS A 84 16.33 6.29 11.96
CA HIS A 84 16.11 5.33 10.88
C HIS A 84 14.63 4.99 10.61
N ASP A 85 13.75 5.00 11.62
CA ASP A 85 12.31 4.75 11.43
C ASP A 85 11.61 5.85 10.61
N ALA A 86 12.06 7.10 10.80
CA ALA A 86 11.59 8.25 10.01
C ALA A 86 12.25 8.30 8.62
N ASP A 87 13.56 8.04 8.54
CA ASP A 87 14.33 8.10 7.29
C ASP A 87 13.86 6.99 6.30
N ILE A 88 13.68 5.75 6.77
CA ILE A 88 13.19 4.61 5.95
C ILE A 88 11.73 4.82 5.53
N GLY A 89 10.90 5.34 6.43
CA GLY A 89 9.50 5.70 6.17
C GLY A 89 8.50 4.55 6.06
N VAL A 90 8.93 3.30 5.94
CA VAL A 90 8.06 2.10 6.06
C VAL A 90 8.51 1.21 7.20
N ARG A 91 7.59 0.38 7.69
CA ARG A 91 7.82 -0.56 8.79
C ARG A 91 7.32 -1.95 8.43
N LEU A 92 8.01 -2.96 8.95
CA LEU A 92 7.61 -4.35 8.94
C LEU A 92 7.06 -4.70 10.32
N ASP A 93 5.78 -5.05 10.37
CA ASP A 93 5.11 -5.54 11.58
C ASP A 93 4.90 -7.06 11.47
N TYR A 94 5.04 -7.77 12.58
CA TYR A 94 4.76 -9.20 12.65
C TYR A 94 3.27 -9.44 12.37
N GLY A 95 2.97 -10.38 11.48
CA GLY A 95 1.65 -10.93 11.27
C GLY A 95 1.45 -12.21 12.07
N ASP A 96 0.54 -13.02 11.56
CA ASP A 96 0.14 -14.30 12.14
C ASP A 96 1.17 -15.39 11.81
N MET A 97 1.33 -16.40 12.67
CA MET A 97 2.12 -17.59 12.35
C MET A 97 1.23 -18.60 11.63
N ILE A 98 1.77 -19.24 10.58
CA ILE A 98 1.03 -20.12 9.68
C ILE A 98 1.85 -21.39 9.45
N THR A 99 1.30 -22.56 9.74
CA THR A 99 1.94 -23.84 9.40
C THR A 99 1.45 -24.32 8.03
N ARG A 100 2.37 -24.64 7.10
CA ARG A 100 2.04 -25.28 5.81
C ARG A 100 2.99 -26.46 5.60
N ASN A 101 2.46 -27.64 5.29
CA ASN A 101 3.24 -28.85 5.03
C ASN A 101 4.28 -29.19 6.13
N GLY A 102 3.96 -28.91 7.40
CA GLY A 102 4.86 -29.10 8.55
C GLY A 102 5.94 -28.02 8.73
N ILE A 103 6.01 -27.02 7.84
CA ILE A 103 6.90 -25.86 7.95
C ILE A 103 6.13 -24.70 8.58
N GLU A 104 6.72 -24.05 9.59
CA GLU A 104 6.18 -22.82 10.17
C GLU A 104 6.62 -21.59 9.38
N TYR A 105 5.69 -20.68 9.14
CA TYR A 105 5.91 -19.40 8.48
C TYR A 105 5.48 -18.25 9.38
N GLN A 106 6.33 -17.25 9.51
CA GLN A 106 5.97 -15.96 10.08
C GLN A 106 5.45 -15.07 8.95
N ARG A 107 4.18 -14.68 9.01
CA ARG A 107 3.70 -13.60 8.15
C ARG A 107 4.33 -12.28 8.58
N TYR A 108 4.68 -11.46 7.61
CA TYR A 108 5.11 -10.07 7.81
C TYR A 108 4.21 -9.13 7.02
N LYS A 109 3.86 -8.00 7.63
CA LYS A 109 2.95 -6.99 7.06
C LYS A 109 3.72 -5.67 6.93
N LEU A 110 3.91 -5.20 5.70
CA LEU A 110 4.54 -3.92 5.39
C LEU A 110 3.50 -2.80 5.57
N GLN A 111 3.84 -1.74 6.31
CA GLN A 111 2.97 -0.59 6.56
C GLN A 111 3.73 0.73 6.40
N ALA A 112 3.02 1.80 5.99
CA ALA A 112 3.58 3.15 5.95
C ALA A 112 3.79 3.71 7.36
N ASN A 113 4.89 4.45 7.59
CA ASN A 113 5.14 5.12 8.85
C ASN A 113 4.54 6.55 8.87
N LYS A 114 3.79 6.87 9.93
CA LYS A 114 3.27 8.23 10.18
C LYS A 114 4.38 9.26 10.41
N GLN A 115 5.56 8.82 10.86
CA GLN A 115 6.73 9.68 11.08
C GLN A 115 7.72 9.68 9.90
N ALA A 116 7.33 9.14 8.74
CA ALA A 116 8.19 9.16 7.56
C ALA A 116 8.63 10.59 7.18
N ALA A 117 9.92 10.76 6.91
CA ALA A 117 10.47 12.00 6.36
C ALA A 117 9.95 12.26 4.93
N ASN A 118 9.66 11.20 4.17
CA ASN A 118 9.05 11.29 2.85
C ASN A 118 7.56 11.68 2.96
N ALA A 119 7.22 12.89 2.49
CA ALA A 119 5.87 13.44 2.53
C ALA A 119 4.82 12.54 1.83
N THR A 120 5.19 11.80 0.79
CA THR A 120 4.28 10.87 0.09
C THR A 120 3.91 9.70 1.00
N ILE A 121 4.89 9.07 1.65
CA ILE A 121 4.67 7.96 2.58
C ILE A 121 3.90 8.44 3.82
N LYS A 122 4.22 9.64 4.31
CA LYS A 122 3.47 10.29 5.39
C LYS A 122 2.01 10.53 5.03
N ALA A 123 1.70 10.94 3.78
CA ALA A 123 0.33 11.11 3.31
C ALA A 123 -0.43 9.78 3.22
N ILE A 124 0.22 8.68 2.81
CA ILE A 124 -0.37 7.33 2.85
C ILE A 124 -0.72 6.95 4.29
N ALA A 125 0.25 7.07 5.20
CA ALA A 125 0.07 6.76 6.61
C ALA A 125 -0.94 7.67 7.32
N ALA A 126 -1.15 8.90 6.84
CA ALA A 126 -2.18 9.81 7.32
C ALA A 126 -3.59 9.37 6.90
N LYS A 127 -3.76 8.87 5.67
CA LYS A 127 -5.04 8.28 5.21
C LYS A 127 -5.39 7.00 5.99
N ASN A 128 -4.44 6.07 6.10
CA ASN A 128 -4.62 4.84 6.87
C ASN A 128 -3.28 4.28 7.39
N SER A 129 -2.96 4.54 8.67
CA SER A 129 -1.70 4.09 9.30
C SER A 129 -1.63 2.60 9.65
N HIS A 130 -2.70 1.87 9.39
CA HIS A 130 -2.80 0.41 9.59
C HIS A 130 -3.00 -0.31 8.24
N GLN A 131 -2.97 0.42 7.12
CA GLN A 131 -3.00 -0.18 5.80
C GLN A 131 -1.76 -1.07 5.60
N VAL A 132 -2.02 -2.35 5.37
CA VAL A 132 -1.02 -3.29 4.88
C VAL A 132 -0.78 -2.97 3.41
N LEU A 133 0.42 -2.50 3.09
CA LEU A 133 0.84 -2.19 1.72
C LEU A 133 1.23 -3.45 0.94
N ALA A 134 1.79 -4.43 1.63
CA ALA A 134 2.13 -5.75 1.14
C ALA A 134 2.26 -6.71 2.32
N GLU A 135 2.05 -8.00 2.10
CA GLU A 135 2.36 -9.04 3.09
C GLU A 135 3.16 -10.18 2.44
N VAL A 136 3.89 -10.92 3.26
CA VAL A 136 4.74 -12.03 2.81
C VAL A 136 4.84 -13.07 3.93
N ASP A 137 4.81 -14.35 3.58
CA ASP A 137 4.97 -15.46 4.51
C ASP A 137 6.42 -15.97 4.43
N VAL A 138 7.18 -15.87 5.53
CA VAL A 138 8.62 -16.21 5.58
C VAL A 138 8.81 -17.46 6.43
N PRO A 139 9.50 -18.52 5.95
CA PRO A 139 9.75 -19.70 6.75
C PRO A 139 10.58 -19.36 7.99
N ILE A 140 10.19 -19.89 9.13
CA ILE A 140 10.87 -19.68 10.42
C ILE A 140 12.04 -20.65 10.53
N ASN A 141 13.18 -20.17 11.04
CA ASN A 141 14.43 -20.92 11.18
C ASN A 141 14.83 -21.68 9.88
N PRO A 142 14.95 -21.00 8.72
CA PRO A 142 15.48 -21.63 7.52
C PRO A 142 16.91 -22.11 7.77
N ALA A 143 17.34 -23.10 6.99
CA ALA A 143 18.71 -23.57 7.03
C ALA A 143 19.69 -22.39 6.73
N PRO A 144 20.83 -22.27 7.45
CA PRO A 144 21.68 -21.07 7.40
C PRO A 144 22.12 -20.67 5.98
N GLU A 145 22.36 -21.64 5.10
CA GLU A 145 22.73 -21.45 3.71
C GLU A 145 21.62 -20.84 2.84
N LYS A 146 20.37 -20.85 3.30
CA LYS A 146 19.20 -20.23 2.65
C LYS A 146 18.76 -18.93 3.32
N ALA A 147 19.44 -18.47 4.36
CA ALA A 147 19.06 -17.30 5.14
C ALA A 147 18.98 -16.03 4.26
N ASP A 148 20.04 -15.77 3.49
CA ASP A 148 20.14 -14.59 2.63
C ASP A 148 19.13 -14.68 1.47
N GLU A 149 19.08 -15.82 0.76
CA GLU A 149 18.10 -16.09 -0.31
C GLU A 149 16.65 -15.89 0.17
N THR A 150 16.33 -16.35 1.38
CA THR A 150 15.01 -16.18 2.00
C THR A 150 14.67 -14.70 2.23
N LEU A 151 15.62 -13.90 2.71
CA LEU A 151 15.41 -12.46 2.89
C LEU A 151 15.35 -11.70 1.57
N GLU A 152 16.17 -12.06 0.58
CA GLU A 152 16.09 -11.45 -0.74
C GLU A 152 14.73 -11.70 -1.38
N ASN A 153 14.29 -12.96 -1.40
CA ASN A 153 12.95 -13.35 -1.85
C ASN A 153 11.84 -12.64 -1.06
N MET A 154 12.00 -12.43 0.26
CA MET A 154 11.05 -11.67 1.08
C MET A 154 10.89 -10.23 0.57
N PHE A 155 12.00 -9.50 0.40
CA PHE A 155 11.95 -8.10 -0.03
C PHE A 155 11.50 -7.96 -1.49
N ASP A 156 11.97 -8.84 -2.38
CA ASP A 156 11.51 -8.92 -3.76
C ASP A 156 9.99 -9.15 -3.86
N HIS A 157 9.44 -10.03 -3.02
CA HIS A 157 8.00 -10.28 -2.96
C HIS A 157 7.23 -9.03 -2.49
N LEU A 158 7.73 -8.33 -1.46
CA LEU A 158 7.13 -7.09 -0.97
C LEU A 158 7.13 -5.97 -2.02
N GLU A 159 8.17 -5.87 -2.86
CA GLU A 159 8.25 -4.86 -3.94
C GLU A 159 7.40 -5.19 -5.17
N LYS A 160 7.17 -6.47 -5.43
CA LYS A 160 6.33 -6.95 -6.53
C LYS A 160 4.83 -6.88 -6.18
N ASN A 161 4.47 -7.11 -4.92
CA ASN A 161 3.07 -7.20 -4.45
C ASN A 161 2.60 -5.98 -3.63
N ILE A 162 3.04 -4.76 -4.02
CA ILE A 162 2.56 -3.52 -3.39
C ILE A 162 1.11 -3.26 -3.80
N THR A 163 0.19 -3.55 -2.88
CA THR A 163 -1.25 -3.34 -3.00
C THR A 163 -1.64 -1.94 -2.53
N TYR A 164 -1.10 -0.91 -3.22
CA TYR A 164 -1.52 0.48 -3.02
C TYR A 164 -2.10 1.06 -4.30
N THR A 165 -3.41 0.90 -4.45
CA THR A 165 -4.24 1.55 -5.47
C THR A 165 -4.92 2.77 -4.85
N ILE A 166 -4.95 3.89 -5.57
CA ILE A 166 -5.56 5.17 -5.18
C ILE A 166 -6.92 5.39 -5.81
#